data_AF-A0A3D2IYM9-F1
#
_entry.id   AF-A0A3D2IYM9-F1
#
_cell.length_a   1.000
_cell.length_b   1.000
_cell.length_c   1.000
_cell.angle_alpha   90.00
_cell.angle_beta   90.00
_cell.angle_gamma   90.00
#
_symmetry.space_group_name_H-M   'P 1'
#
loop_
_entity.id
_entity.type
_entity.pdbx_description
1 polymer ?
#
loop_
_entity_poly.entity_id
_entity_poly.type
_entity_poly.pdbx_seq_one_letter_code
_entity_poly.pdbx_strand_id
1 'polypeptide(L)'
;MNKKTYIGLAAVVSVVTIAFIQTVNAETELWLEFSSAQDKMYFVKNSDNLNLCTYMSNNNEWPYSSWASRCYFKGKIPKEITIEYTPWLPYDEDKLTYYGKSKFYPEEKPFTIYYNPNDEQVSEVRWVDEGIARRTKALDALPESSWHTFTIKPKQILEKYKWKSPEGRPVGIVIPIGSSAFVYPSIYPYNKDKVLTIEMSLDENDNLTIDENFEWEDEYSKDLLMN
;
A
#
# COMPACT_ATOMS: atom_id res chain seq x y z
N MET A 1 58.81 -1.04 15.53
CA MET A 1 57.36 -1.31 15.35
C MET A 1 56.59 -0.01 15.46
N ASN A 2 55.94 0.41 14.37
CA ASN A 2 55.34 1.74 14.22
C ASN A 2 53.94 1.81 14.87
N LYS A 3 53.79 2.63 15.92
CA LYS A 3 52.54 2.86 16.68
C LYS A 3 51.40 3.48 15.86
N LYS A 4 51.65 3.95 14.64
CA LYS A 4 50.67 4.67 13.80
C LYS A 4 49.72 3.76 13.02
N THR A 5 50.02 2.46 12.89
CA THR A 5 49.17 1.53 12.11
C THR A 5 48.00 0.94 12.90
N TYR A 6 48.06 0.99 14.24
CA TYR A 6 47.01 0.40 15.11
C TYR A 6 45.77 1.30 15.30
N ILE A 7 45.93 2.63 15.18
CA ILE A 7 44.82 3.56 15.40
C ILE A 7 43.83 3.55 14.22
N GLY A 8 44.33 3.33 13.00
CA GLY A 8 43.49 3.22 11.80
C GLY A 8 42.59 1.97 11.79
N LEU A 9 43.08 0.83 12.29
CA LEU A 9 42.31 -0.41 12.31
C LEU A 9 41.20 -0.38 13.39
N ALA A 10 41.49 0.17 14.57
CA ALA A 10 40.51 0.26 15.65
C ALA A 10 39.36 1.24 15.35
N ALA A 11 39.64 2.35 14.65
CA ALA A 11 38.62 3.33 14.27
C ALA A 11 37.72 2.84 13.13
N VAL A 12 38.24 2.06 12.18
CA VAL A 12 37.43 1.47 11.10
C VAL A 12 36.53 0.35 11.64
N VAL A 13 37.03 -0.47 12.57
CA VAL A 13 36.23 -1.54 13.20
C VAL A 13 35.08 -0.94 14.05
N SER A 14 35.31 0.16 14.76
CA SER A 14 34.27 0.78 15.61
C SER A 14 33.16 1.46 14.79
N VAL A 15 33.49 2.13 13.68
CA VAL A 15 32.49 2.76 12.80
C VAL A 15 31.63 1.71 12.12
N VAL A 16 32.23 0.61 11.65
CA VAL A 16 31.50 -0.51 11.02
C VAL A 16 30.59 -1.21 12.02
N THR A 17 31.01 -1.41 13.28
CA THR A 17 30.14 -2.02 14.30
C THR A 17 29.01 -1.09 14.73
N ILE A 18 29.25 0.21 14.90
CA ILE A 18 28.20 1.18 15.27
C ILE A 18 27.17 1.30 14.14
N ALA A 19 27.62 1.41 12.88
CA ALA A 19 26.72 1.42 11.73
C ALA A 19 25.91 0.14 11.65
N PHE A 20 26.53 -1.04 11.79
CA PHE A 20 25.82 -2.33 11.80
C PHE A 20 24.78 -2.42 12.93
N ILE A 21 25.12 -1.98 14.15
CA ILE A 21 24.20 -1.98 15.30
C ILE A 21 23.02 -1.01 15.07
N GLN A 22 23.26 0.18 14.53
CA GLN A 22 22.21 1.14 14.21
C GLN A 22 21.28 0.60 13.13
N THR A 23 21.86 0.00 12.08
CA THR A 23 21.10 -0.59 10.98
C THR A 23 20.20 -1.71 11.48
N VAL A 24 20.71 -2.62 12.33
CA VAL A 24 19.91 -3.73 12.87
C VAL A 24 18.78 -3.22 13.77
N ASN A 25 18.99 -2.15 14.54
CA ASN A 25 18.00 -1.58 15.46
C ASN A 25 16.98 -0.61 14.82
N ALA A 26 17.11 -0.30 13.54
CA ALA A 26 16.15 0.51 12.80
C ALA A 26 14.73 -0.10 12.86
N GLU A 27 13.71 0.74 13.09
CA GLU A 27 12.32 0.29 13.05
C GLU A 27 11.96 -0.12 11.61
N THR A 28 11.26 -1.24 11.49
CA THR A 28 10.78 -1.72 10.18
C THR A 28 9.40 -1.13 9.91
N GLU A 29 9.24 -0.44 8.79
CA GLU A 29 7.92 -0.02 8.31
C GLU A 29 7.13 -1.23 7.83
N LEU A 30 5.82 -1.21 8.08
CA LEU A 30 4.90 -2.27 7.64
C LEU A 30 3.98 -1.75 6.56
N TRP A 31 3.99 -2.42 5.41
CA TRP A 31 3.09 -2.15 4.30
C TRP A 31 2.19 -3.37 4.07
N LEU A 32 0.93 -3.11 3.71
CA LEU A 32 -0.01 -4.09 3.21
C LEU A 32 -0.27 -3.78 1.74
N GLU A 33 -0.15 -4.78 0.88
CA GLU A 33 -0.48 -4.66 -0.54
C GLU A 33 -1.60 -5.62 -0.88
N PHE A 34 -2.63 -5.09 -1.53
CA PHE A 34 -3.81 -5.83 -1.94
C PHE A 34 -3.81 -5.99 -3.45
N SER A 35 -3.69 -7.21 -3.94
CA SER A 35 -3.70 -7.53 -5.36
C SER A 35 -4.70 -8.65 -5.68
N SER A 36 -5.08 -8.76 -6.95
CA SER A 36 -5.96 -9.81 -7.47
C SER A 36 -5.55 -10.14 -8.89
N ALA A 37 -5.55 -11.43 -9.24
CA ALA A 37 -5.32 -11.90 -10.60
C ALA A 37 -6.56 -11.78 -11.52
N GLN A 38 -7.73 -11.50 -10.94
CA GLN A 38 -9.01 -11.51 -11.65
C GLN A 38 -9.45 -10.11 -12.11
N ASP A 39 -10.19 -10.07 -13.22
CA ASP A 39 -10.89 -8.87 -13.75
C ASP A 39 -12.22 -8.61 -13.01
N LYS A 40 -12.20 -8.75 -11.69
CA LYS A 40 -13.32 -8.40 -10.81
C LYS A 40 -12.82 -7.59 -9.63
N MET A 41 -13.65 -6.70 -9.14
CA MET A 41 -13.30 -5.93 -7.95
C MET A 41 -13.55 -6.75 -6.69
N TYR A 42 -12.91 -6.35 -5.60
CA TYR A 42 -13.25 -6.80 -4.26
C TYR A 42 -13.39 -5.58 -3.38
N PHE A 43 -14.30 -5.66 -2.42
CA PHE A 43 -14.48 -4.63 -1.41
C PHE A 43 -14.07 -5.14 -0.04
N VAL A 44 -13.44 -4.27 0.73
CA VAL A 44 -13.01 -4.49 2.11
C VAL A 44 -13.87 -3.62 3.02
N LYS A 45 -14.37 -4.18 4.13
CA LYS A 45 -14.97 -3.37 5.20
C LYS A 45 -13.89 -2.51 5.86
N ASN A 46 -14.14 -1.20 5.93
CA ASN A 46 -13.26 -0.31 6.68
C ASN A 46 -13.38 -0.64 8.18
N SER A 47 -12.25 -0.87 8.83
CA SER A 47 -12.18 -1.19 10.26
C SER A 47 -11.24 -0.23 10.98
N ASP A 48 -11.43 -0.05 12.29
CA ASP A 48 -10.58 0.86 13.09
C ASP A 48 -9.07 0.56 12.94
N ASN A 49 -8.71 -0.71 12.79
CA ASN A 49 -7.32 -1.14 12.62
C ASN A 49 -6.79 -0.90 11.20
N LEU A 50 -7.63 -1.08 10.16
CA LEU A 50 -7.27 -0.76 8.78
C LEU A 50 -7.19 0.75 8.56
N ASN A 51 -8.06 1.52 9.20
CA ASN A 51 -8.10 2.99 9.17
C ASN A 51 -6.84 3.64 9.78
N LEU A 52 -5.96 2.87 10.43
CA LEU A 52 -4.65 3.36 10.87
C LEU A 52 -3.64 3.50 9.72
N CYS A 53 -3.90 2.89 8.57
CA CYS A 53 -3.05 3.03 7.39
C CYS A 53 -3.48 4.21 6.52
N THR A 54 -2.53 4.82 5.81
CA THR A 54 -2.75 6.10 5.14
C THR A 54 -3.76 6.07 3.99
N TYR A 55 -3.86 4.97 3.24
CA TYR A 55 -4.86 4.85 2.16
C TYR A 55 -6.28 4.76 2.72
N MET A 56 -6.48 3.90 3.72
CA MET A 56 -7.79 3.65 4.33
C MET A 56 -8.23 4.81 5.22
N SER A 57 -7.30 5.49 5.90
CA SER A 57 -7.60 6.67 6.71
C SER A 57 -8.18 7.83 5.90
N ASN A 58 -7.73 7.98 4.66
CA ASN A 58 -8.20 9.03 3.75
C ASN A 58 -9.58 8.70 3.14
N ASN A 59 -9.99 7.43 3.22
CA ASN A 59 -11.29 6.93 2.76
C ASN A 59 -12.24 6.60 3.92
N ASN A 60 -11.96 7.09 5.14
CA ASN A 60 -12.73 6.75 6.34
C ASN A 60 -14.18 7.28 6.33
N GLU A 61 -14.51 8.18 5.41
CA GLU A 61 -15.87 8.65 5.17
C GLU A 61 -16.75 7.57 4.51
N TRP A 62 -16.14 6.55 3.91
CA TRP A 62 -16.84 5.44 3.26
C TRP A 62 -16.74 4.17 4.12
N PRO A 63 -17.81 3.36 4.20
CA PRO A 63 -17.79 2.11 4.97
C PRO A 63 -16.97 1.00 4.30
N TYR A 64 -16.69 1.14 3.00
CA TYR A 64 -15.98 0.14 2.19
C TYR A 64 -14.88 0.79 1.36
N SER A 65 -13.78 0.06 1.18
CA SER A 65 -12.69 0.43 0.25
C SER A 65 -12.46 -0.67 -0.78
N SER A 66 -11.98 -0.32 -1.96
CA SER A 66 -11.60 -1.32 -2.97
C SER A 66 -10.29 -2.03 -2.62
N TRP A 67 -10.23 -3.33 -2.90
CA TRP A 67 -9.03 -4.19 -2.83
C TRP A 67 -8.09 -3.91 -4.02
N ALA A 68 -7.48 -2.74 -4.04
CA ALA A 68 -6.62 -2.34 -5.16
C ALA A 68 -5.58 -1.31 -4.75
N SER A 69 -4.92 -1.49 -3.60
CA SER A 69 -4.09 -0.43 -3.03
C SER A 69 -2.97 -0.93 -2.13
N ARG A 70 -1.99 -0.04 -1.94
CA ARG A 70 -0.92 -0.14 -0.95
C ARG A 70 -1.30 0.67 0.28
N CYS A 71 -1.11 0.08 1.45
CA CYS A 71 -1.59 0.56 2.73
C CYS A 71 -0.46 0.49 3.75
N TYR A 72 0.19 1.62 4.03
CA TYR A 72 1.36 1.66 4.93
C TYR A 72 1.02 2.21 6.31
N PHE A 73 1.68 1.67 7.33
CA PHE A 73 1.52 2.04 8.74
C PHE A 73 2.71 2.91 9.20
N LYS A 74 2.48 4.20 9.41
CA LYS A 74 3.46 5.12 10.01
C LYS A 74 3.51 4.93 11.53
N GLY A 75 4.16 3.84 11.96
CA GLY A 75 4.52 3.57 13.35
C GLY A 75 3.43 2.93 14.22
N LYS A 76 2.17 3.41 14.18
CA LYS A 76 1.07 2.82 14.96
C LYS A 76 0.56 1.52 14.33
N ILE A 77 1.36 0.47 14.47
CA ILE A 77 1.02 -0.87 13.97
C ILE A 77 0.09 -1.55 15.00
N PRO A 78 -1.14 -1.92 14.61
CA PRO A 78 -2.06 -2.63 15.49
C PRO A 78 -1.55 -4.04 15.84
N LYS A 79 -2.06 -4.60 16.94
CA LYS A 79 -1.68 -5.96 17.38
C LYS A 79 -2.19 -7.03 16.41
N GLU A 80 -3.42 -6.84 15.95
CA GLU A 80 -4.11 -7.71 15.01
C GLU A 80 -4.86 -6.81 14.01
N ILE A 81 -4.95 -7.26 12.76
CA ILE A 81 -5.74 -6.61 11.73
C ILE A 81 -6.68 -7.68 11.18
N THR A 82 -7.97 -7.45 11.33
CA THR A 82 -9.00 -8.27 10.69
C THR A 82 -9.44 -7.58 9.41
N ILE A 83 -9.38 -8.32 8.32
CA ILE A 83 -9.76 -7.91 6.98
C ILE A 83 -11.00 -8.73 6.63
N GLU A 84 -12.10 -8.04 6.41
CA GLU A 84 -13.32 -8.64 5.88
C GLU A 84 -13.50 -8.16 4.46
N TYR A 85 -13.55 -9.09 3.51
CA TYR A 85 -13.65 -8.76 2.10
C TYR A 85 -14.65 -9.64 1.37
N THR A 86 -15.15 -9.14 0.24
CA THR A 86 -16.06 -9.88 -0.64
C THR A 86 -15.66 -9.66 -2.09
N PRO A 87 -15.72 -10.70 -2.95
CA PRO A 87 -15.80 -10.52 -4.38
C PRO A 87 -16.94 -9.58 -4.76
N TRP A 88 -16.74 -8.84 -5.85
CA TRP A 88 -17.73 -7.93 -6.41
C TRP A 88 -17.76 -8.03 -7.93
N LEU A 89 -18.51 -7.13 -8.57
CA LEU A 89 -18.60 -7.01 -10.02
C LEU A 89 -17.28 -6.49 -10.63
N PRO A 90 -17.00 -6.81 -11.90
CA PRO A 90 -16.02 -6.09 -12.71
C PRO A 90 -16.26 -4.58 -12.71
N TYR A 91 -15.21 -3.77 -12.89
CA TYR A 91 -15.30 -2.31 -12.78
C TYR A 91 -16.37 -1.70 -13.70
N ASP A 92 -16.40 -2.12 -14.97
CA ASP A 92 -17.36 -1.59 -15.93
C ASP A 92 -18.80 -1.98 -15.60
N GLU A 93 -19.01 -3.18 -15.05
CA GLU A 93 -20.32 -3.66 -14.63
C GLU A 93 -20.79 -2.97 -13.34
N ASP A 94 -19.92 -2.76 -12.35
CA ASP A 94 -20.20 -1.95 -11.15
C ASP A 94 -20.59 -0.53 -11.54
N LYS A 95 -19.78 0.10 -12.41
CA LYS A 95 -20.02 1.46 -12.88
C LYS A 95 -21.36 1.54 -13.59
N LEU A 96 -21.64 0.66 -14.54
CA LEU A 96 -22.90 0.67 -15.28
C LEU A 96 -24.11 0.42 -14.36
N THR A 97 -24.00 -0.53 -13.44
CA THR A 97 -25.09 -0.95 -12.55
C THR A 97 -25.44 0.10 -11.51
N TYR A 98 -24.43 0.67 -10.84
CA TYR A 98 -24.66 1.56 -9.69
C TYR A 98 -24.54 3.03 -10.04
N TYR A 99 -23.64 3.41 -10.95
CA TYR A 99 -23.46 4.81 -11.33
C TYR A 99 -24.23 5.17 -12.60
N GLY A 100 -24.24 4.28 -13.59
CA GLY A 100 -24.81 4.50 -14.92
C GLY A 100 -23.72 4.73 -15.96
N LYS A 101 -23.95 5.65 -16.91
CA LYS A 101 -23.09 5.86 -18.08
C LYS A 101 -22.45 7.25 -18.04
N SER A 102 -21.23 7.34 -18.57
CA SER A 102 -20.54 8.61 -18.81
C SER A 102 -20.13 8.67 -20.28
N LYS A 103 -20.39 9.78 -20.97
CA LYS A 103 -19.96 9.98 -22.36
C LYS A 103 -19.05 11.19 -22.45
N PHE A 104 -17.81 10.94 -22.89
CA PHE A 104 -16.80 11.96 -23.10
C PHE A 104 -16.93 12.56 -24.50
N TYR A 105 -16.84 13.89 -24.58
CA TYR A 105 -16.91 14.66 -25.81
C TYR A 105 -15.58 15.38 -26.03
N PRO A 106 -14.73 14.92 -26.97
CA PRO A 106 -13.38 15.44 -27.18
C PRO A 106 -13.36 16.69 -28.08
N GLU A 107 -14.23 17.67 -27.80
CA GLU A 107 -14.28 18.95 -28.53
C GLU A 107 -13.16 19.90 -28.06
N GLU A 108 -13.04 21.09 -28.67
CA GLU A 108 -12.04 22.12 -28.27
C GLU A 108 -12.09 22.46 -26.78
N LYS A 109 -13.26 22.28 -26.15
CA LYS A 109 -13.45 22.25 -24.71
C LYS A 109 -13.99 20.88 -24.32
N PRO A 110 -13.15 19.95 -23.85
CA PRO A 110 -13.60 18.61 -23.51
C PRO A 110 -14.57 18.65 -22.33
N PHE A 111 -15.65 17.89 -22.43
CA PHE A 111 -16.61 17.73 -21.34
C PHE A 111 -17.18 16.32 -21.30
N THR A 112 -17.71 15.94 -20.15
CA THR A 112 -18.35 14.64 -19.93
C THR A 112 -19.80 14.86 -19.56
N ILE A 113 -20.70 14.11 -20.21
CA ILE A 113 -22.11 14.02 -19.80
C ILE A 113 -22.28 12.73 -18.99
N TYR A 114 -22.94 12.84 -17.83
CA TYR A 114 -23.21 11.73 -16.93
C TYR A 114 -24.69 11.40 -16.94
N TYR A 115 -25.00 10.10 -16.97
CA TYR A 115 -26.34 9.54 -16.94
C TYR A 115 -26.44 8.55 -15.79
N ASN A 116 -27.48 8.65 -14.97
CA ASN A 116 -27.76 7.66 -13.93
C ASN A 116 -28.25 6.32 -14.54
N PRO A 117 -28.45 5.25 -13.74
CA PRO A 117 -28.91 3.96 -14.27
C PRO A 117 -30.30 3.99 -14.93
N ASN A 118 -31.08 5.06 -14.71
CA ASN A 118 -32.39 5.29 -15.34
C ASN A 118 -32.28 6.11 -16.65
N ASP A 119 -31.05 6.29 -17.17
CA ASP A 119 -30.72 7.10 -18.34
C ASP A 119 -31.08 8.61 -18.21
N GLU A 120 -31.25 9.11 -16.97
CA GLU A 120 -31.44 10.55 -16.73
C GLU A 120 -30.08 11.25 -16.68
N GLN A 121 -29.96 12.37 -17.41
CA GLN A 121 -28.76 13.20 -17.35
C GLN A 121 -28.67 13.90 -15.97
N VAL A 122 -27.52 13.78 -15.32
CA VAL A 122 -27.24 14.34 -13.99
C VAL A 122 -25.88 15.06 -13.98
N SER A 123 -25.64 15.87 -12.95
CA SER A 123 -24.29 16.42 -12.71
C SER A 123 -23.32 15.34 -12.25
N GLU A 124 -22.02 15.56 -12.44
CA GLU A 124 -20.98 14.64 -11.98
C GLU A 124 -21.06 14.35 -10.48
N VAL A 125 -21.17 15.39 -9.65
CA VAL A 125 -21.28 15.25 -8.19
C VAL A 125 -22.44 14.34 -7.81
N ARG A 126 -23.62 14.57 -8.39
CA ARG A 126 -24.81 13.76 -8.13
C ARG A 126 -24.64 12.32 -8.64
N TRP A 127 -23.99 12.14 -9.78
CA TRP A 127 -23.69 10.84 -10.36
C TRP A 127 -22.80 10.00 -9.43
N VAL A 128 -21.75 10.62 -8.88
CA VAL A 128 -20.83 9.98 -7.92
C VAL A 128 -21.54 9.68 -6.60
N ASP A 129 -22.17 10.67 -5.98
CA ASP A 129 -22.79 10.52 -4.65
C ASP A 129 -23.89 9.45 -4.64
N GLU A 130 -24.80 9.51 -5.62
CA GLU A 130 -25.87 8.52 -5.72
C GLU A 130 -25.34 7.14 -6.11
N GLY A 131 -24.30 7.08 -6.95
CA GLY A 131 -23.67 5.83 -7.35
C GLY A 131 -23.01 5.12 -6.18
N ILE A 132 -22.24 5.86 -5.37
CA ILE A 132 -21.65 5.34 -4.14
C ILE A 132 -22.75 4.89 -3.17
N ALA A 133 -23.80 5.70 -2.97
CA ALA A 133 -24.90 5.35 -2.08
C ALA A 133 -25.62 4.05 -2.50
N ARG A 134 -25.88 3.87 -3.81
CA ARG A 134 -26.49 2.64 -4.34
C ARG A 134 -25.58 1.43 -4.15
N ARG A 135 -24.28 1.56 -4.43
CA ARG A 135 -23.30 0.49 -4.24
C ARG A 135 -23.15 0.11 -2.78
N THR A 136 -23.01 1.09 -1.88
CA THR A 136 -22.94 0.88 -0.43
C THR A 136 -24.16 0.13 0.08
N LYS A 137 -25.37 0.55 -0.34
CA LYS A 137 -26.61 -0.15 0.02
C LYS A 137 -26.63 -1.61 -0.46
N ALA A 138 -26.06 -1.90 -1.63
CA ALA A 138 -25.97 -3.26 -2.15
C ALA A 138 -24.96 -4.11 -1.37
N LEU A 139 -23.80 -3.53 -1.00
CA LEU A 139 -22.82 -4.17 -0.13
C LEU A 139 -23.38 -4.44 1.27
N ASP A 140 -24.13 -3.50 1.85
CA ASP A 140 -24.81 -3.64 3.15
C ASP A 140 -25.88 -4.75 3.13
N ALA A 141 -26.44 -5.05 1.96
CA ALA A 141 -27.47 -6.07 1.78
C ALA A 141 -26.88 -7.48 1.56
N LEU A 142 -25.57 -7.63 1.41
CA LEU A 142 -24.94 -8.93 1.30
C LEU A 142 -25.10 -9.74 2.59
N PRO A 143 -25.41 -11.05 2.50
CA PRO A 143 -25.42 -11.90 3.69
C PRO A 143 -24.00 -12.08 4.24
N GLU A 144 -23.88 -12.27 5.56
CA GLU A 144 -22.59 -12.49 6.23
C GLU A 144 -21.76 -13.62 5.59
N SER A 145 -22.42 -14.64 5.03
CA SER A 145 -21.74 -15.75 4.33
C SER A 145 -21.03 -15.36 3.02
N SER A 146 -21.29 -14.16 2.48
CA SER A 146 -20.56 -13.64 1.31
C SER A 146 -19.25 -12.97 1.69
N TRP A 147 -19.08 -12.63 2.97
CA TRP A 147 -17.89 -11.99 3.48
C TRP A 147 -16.88 -13.04 3.91
N HIS A 148 -15.67 -12.93 3.38
CA HIS A 148 -14.51 -13.69 3.81
C HIS A 148 -13.79 -12.91 4.90
N THR A 149 -13.39 -13.59 5.97
CA THR A 149 -12.64 -12.98 7.07
C THR A 149 -11.24 -13.55 7.14
N PHE A 150 -10.26 -12.66 7.25
CA PHE A 150 -8.88 -13.03 7.47
C PHE A 150 -8.24 -12.14 8.53
N THR A 151 -7.37 -12.70 9.37
CA THR A 151 -6.70 -11.97 10.45
C THR A 151 -5.19 -12.14 10.37
N ILE A 152 -4.48 -11.01 10.28
CA ILE A 152 -3.02 -10.96 10.44
C ILE A 152 -2.64 -10.45 11.82
N LYS A 153 -1.45 -10.85 12.27
CA LYS A 153 -0.85 -10.41 13.53
C LYS A 153 0.46 -9.68 13.24
N PRO A 154 0.42 -8.43 12.78
CA PRO A 154 1.59 -7.80 12.16
C PRO A 154 2.78 -7.69 13.12
N LYS A 155 2.53 -7.47 14.41
CA LYS A 155 3.60 -7.44 15.43
C LYS A 155 4.33 -8.77 15.58
N GLN A 156 3.63 -9.89 15.43
CA GLN A 156 4.25 -11.22 15.47
C GLN A 156 5.10 -11.46 14.22
N ILE A 157 4.65 -10.97 13.06
CA ILE A 157 5.41 -11.05 11.82
C ILE A 157 6.66 -10.19 11.92
N LEU A 158 6.55 -8.92 12.35
CA LEU A 158 7.69 -8.00 12.50
C LEU A 158 8.76 -8.52 13.48
N GLU A 159 8.39 -9.23 14.54
CA GLU A 159 9.37 -9.81 15.47
C GLU A 159 10.28 -10.85 14.79
N LYS A 160 9.84 -11.51 13.71
CA LYS A 160 10.68 -12.41 12.88
C LYS A 160 11.84 -11.66 12.19
N TYR A 161 11.74 -10.34 12.06
CA TYR A 161 12.65 -9.48 11.29
C TYR A 161 13.40 -8.43 12.12
N LYS A 162 13.06 -8.27 13.40
CA LYS A 162 13.64 -7.27 14.32
C LYS A 162 15.17 -7.22 14.37
N TRP A 163 15.83 -8.36 14.19
CA TRP A 163 17.29 -8.47 14.23
C TRP A 163 17.90 -8.82 12.86
N LYS A 164 17.11 -8.65 11.79
CA LYS A 164 17.51 -8.93 10.42
C LYS A 164 17.73 -7.65 9.64
N SER A 165 18.52 -7.78 8.59
CA SER A 165 18.65 -6.79 7.54
C SER A 165 18.08 -7.38 6.26
N PRO A 166 17.39 -6.60 5.42
CA PRO A 166 16.99 -7.05 4.10
C PRO A 166 18.19 -7.50 3.27
N GLU A 167 17.96 -8.41 2.33
CA GLU A 167 19.00 -8.79 1.37
C GLU A 167 19.41 -7.60 0.48
N GLY A 168 20.64 -7.62 -0.03
CA GLY A 168 21.16 -6.51 -0.83
C GLY A 168 21.72 -5.35 0.01
N ARG A 169 21.63 -4.13 -0.53
CA ARG A 169 22.17 -2.91 0.10
C ARG A 169 21.06 -1.85 0.16
N PRO A 170 21.06 -0.97 1.18
CA PRO A 170 20.17 0.17 1.21
C PRO A 170 20.35 0.99 -0.06
N VAL A 171 19.23 1.29 -0.73
CA VAL A 171 19.22 2.23 -1.86
C VAL A 171 19.56 3.58 -1.27
N GLY A 172 20.67 4.18 -1.71
CA GLY A 172 21.11 5.45 -1.17
C GLY A 172 20.71 6.65 -2.02
N ILE A 173 21.10 7.84 -1.55
CA ILE A 173 20.77 9.12 -2.17
C ILE A 173 21.29 9.16 -3.61
N VAL A 174 20.39 9.40 -4.56
CA VAL A 174 20.75 9.70 -5.94
C VAL A 174 21.04 11.18 -6.07
N ILE A 175 22.29 11.52 -6.41
CA ILE A 175 22.67 12.90 -6.73
C ILE A 175 22.51 13.08 -8.24
N PRO A 176 21.55 13.89 -8.73
CA PRO A 176 21.43 14.17 -10.15
C PRO A 176 22.63 15.00 -10.62
N ILE A 177 23.30 14.54 -11.68
CA ILE A 177 24.40 15.25 -12.35
C ILE A 177 24.04 15.36 -13.84
N GLY A 178 23.40 16.47 -14.21
CA GLY A 178 22.93 16.68 -15.59
C GLY A 178 21.86 15.67 -15.99
N SER A 179 22.00 15.02 -17.15
CA SER A 179 21.10 13.97 -17.66
C SER A 179 21.36 12.58 -17.06
N SER A 180 22.25 12.49 -16.07
CA SER A 180 22.70 11.24 -15.46
C SER A 180 22.51 11.26 -13.95
N ALA A 181 22.40 10.08 -13.35
CA ALA A 181 22.20 9.87 -11.93
C ALA A 181 23.43 9.15 -11.34
N PHE A 182 24.03 9.72 -10.30
CA PHE A 182 25.02 8.99 -9.49
C PHE A 182 24.30 8.40 -8.27
N VAL A 183 24.18 7.07 -8.24
CA VAL A 183 23.62 6.35 -7.09
C VAL A 183 24.74 6.21 -6.05
N TYR A 184 24.68 7.00 -4.97
CA TYR A 184 25.61 6.82 -3.86
C TYR A 184 24.98 5.83 -2.88
N PRO A 185 25.55 4.62 -2.65
CA PRO A 185 25.02 3.72 -1.64
C PRO A 185 25.07 4.41 -0.27
N SER A 186 23.96 4.43 0.46
CA SER A 186 23.95 5.10 1.75
C SER A 186 24.92 4.38 2.68
N ILE A 187 25.99 5.07 3.07
CA ILE A 187 26.93 4.62 4.12
C ILE A 187 26.32 4.73 5.53
N TYR A 188 25.13 5.33 5.63
CA TYR A 188 24.31 5.43 6.84
C TYR A 188 22.87 5.07 6.46
N PRO A 189 22.48 3.79 6.44
CA PRO A 189 21.07 3.45 6.32
C PRO A 189 20.32 4.22 7.40
N TYR A 190 19.41 5.09 6.99
CA TYR A 190 18.55 5.77 7.95
C TYR A 190 17.65 4.71 8.58
N ASN A 191 17.20 4.97 9.80
CA ASN A 191 16.35 4.03 10.53
C ASN A 191 14.98 3.74 9.87
N LYS A 192 14.72 4.29 8.67
CA LYS A 192 13.46 4.20 7.93
C LYS A 192 13.57 3.34 6.67
N ASP A 193 14.76 2.78 6.39
CA ASP A 193 15.03 2.16 5.09
C ASP A 193 14.62 0.67 5.06
N LYS A 194 13.96 0.15 6.09
CA LYS A 194 13.52 -1.26 6.12
C LYS A 194 12.01 -1.33 5.97
N VAL A 195 11.56 -2.00 4.92
CA VAL A 195 10.14 -2.21 4.66
C VAL A 195 9.85 -3.70 4.70
N LEU A 196 8.85 -4.08 5.50
CA LEU A 196 8.20 -5.36 5.40
C LEU A 196 6.85 -5.15 4.71
N THR A 197 6.73 -5.68 3.51
CA THR A 197 5.47 -5.74 2.75
C THR A 197 4.81 -7.09 2.98
N ILE A 198 3.57 -7.07 3.46
CA ILE A 198 2.69 -8.23 3.46
C ILE A 198 1.81 -8.09 2.22
N GLU A 199 2.13 -8.85 1.19
CA GLU A 199 1.34 -8.93 -0.02
C GLU A 199 0.20 -9.93 0.19
N MET A 200 -1.02 -9.48 -0.07
CA MET A 200 -2.26 -10.23 0.07
C MET A 200 -2.90 -10.33 -1.32
N SER A 201 -2.71 -11.49 -1.93
CA SER A 201 -3.06 -11.75 -3.33
C SER A 201 -4.22 -12.73 -3.39
N LEU A 202 -5.22 -12.42 -4.22
CA LEU A 202 -6.32 -13.34 -4.50
C LEU A 202 -6.08 -14.07 -5.81
N ASP A 203 -6.06 -15.41 -5.75
CA ASP A 203 -5.93 -16.27 -6.93
C ASP A 203 -7.23 -16.31 -7.76
N GLU A 204 -7.25 -17.07 -8.85
CA GLU A 204 -8.42 -17.22 -9.73
C GLU A 204 -9.64 -17.89 -9.07
N ASN A 205 -9.47 -18.51 -7.90
CA ASN A 205 -10.51 -19.19 -7.14
C ASN A 205 -10.88 -18.44 -5.86
N ASP A 206 -10.52 -17.16 -5.74
CA ASP A 206 -10.74 -16.32 -4.55
C ASP A 206 -9.98 -16.82 -3.30
N ASN A 207 -8.95 -17.66 -3.47
CA ASN A 207 -8.10 -18.04 -2.35
C ASN A 207 -7.08 -16.94 -2.09
N LEU A 208 -6.98 -16.54 -0.83
CA LEU A 208 -5.99 -15.59 -0.36
C LEU A 208 -4.63 -16.27 -0.17
N THR A 209 -3.62 -15.79 -0.88
CA THR A 209 -2.21 -16.07 -0.62
C THR A 209 -1.57 -14.88 0.07
N ILE A 210 -0.56 -15.16 0.89
CA ILE A 210 0.12 -14.16 1.70
C ILE A 210 1.61 -14.37 1.58
N ASP A 211 2.27 -13.35 1.06
CA ASP A 211 3.71 -13.34 0.86
C ASP A 211 4.34 -12.21 1.68
N GLU A 212 5.45 -12.52 2.35
CA GLU A 212 6.20 -11.59 3.19
C GLU A 212 7.45 -11.16 2.42
N ASN A 213 7.50 -9.91 1.92
CA ASN A 213 8.68 -9.35 1.28
C ASN A 213 9.39 -8.38 2.24
N PHE A 214 10.66 -8.64 2.53
CA PHE A 214 11.47 -7.81 3.43
C PHE A 214 12.64 -7.21 2.67
N GLU A 215 12.51 -5.92 2.35
CA GLU A 215 13.39 -5.22 1.41
C GLU A 215 13.87 -3.88 1.98
N TRP A 216 14.89 -3.32 1.33
CA TRP A 216 15.29 -1.94 1.57
C TRP A 216 14.28 -1.00 0.91
N GLU A 217 13.87 0.06 1.61
CA GLU A 217 13.01 1.09 1.04
C GLU A 217 13.70 1.71 -0.19
N ASP A 218 13.00 1.69 -1.33
CA ASP A 218 13.42 2.42 -2.51
C ASP A 218 12.82 3.84 -2.47
N GLU A 219 13.62 4.82 -2.06
CA GLU A 219 13.24 6.24 -2.01
C GLU A 219 12.71 6.76 -3.37
N TYR A 220 13.09 6.13 -4.51
CA TYR A 220 12.62 6.53 -5.84
C TYR A 220 11.13 6.21 -6.08
N SER A 221 10.61 5.13 -5.47
CA SER A 221 9.22 4.70 -5.65
C SER A 221 8.20 5.66 -5.00
N LYS A 222 8.59 6.42 -3.97
CA LYS A 222 7.72 7.40 -3.30
C LYS A 222 7.38 8.58 -4.20
N ASP A 223 8.33 9.06 -4.99
CA ASP A 223 8.15 10.26 -5.84
C ASP A 223 7.36 9.97 -7.12
N LEU A 224 7.33 8.71 -7.58
CA LEU A 224 6.52 8.28 -8.72
C LEU A 224 5.04 8.04 -8.37
N LEU A 225 4.71 7.86 -7.09
CA LEU A 225 3.35 7.58 -6.60
C LEU A 225 2.60 8.82 -6.09
N MET A 226 3.23 10.00 -6.15
CA MET A 226 2.64 11.29 -5.75
C MET A 226 2.27 12.21 -6.94
N ASN A 227 2.34 11.72 -8.18
CA ASN A 227 1.90 12.44 -9.39
C ASN A 227 0.73 11.74 -10.08
#